data_AF-A0A3D1R6Y6-F1
#
_entry.id   AF-A0A3D1R6Y6-F1
#
_cell.length_a   1.000
_cell.length_b   1.000
_cell.length_c   1.000
_cell.angle_alpha   90.00
_cell.angle_beta   90.00
_cell.angle_gamma   90.00
#
_symmetry.space_group_name_H-M   'P 1'
#
loop_
_entity.id
_entity.type
_entity.pdbx_description
1 polymer ?
#
loop_
_entity_poly.entity_id
_entity_poly.type
_entity_poly.pdbx_seq_one_letter_code
_entity_poly.pdbx_strand_id
1 'polypeptide(L)'
;GVLTGKGLDYGGSLMRTQATGYGVAYFAEEMLKLKGDSFKGKTCVVGGAGNVALHTVEKITELGGKCVAISDYDGTLVDPDGINSEKLAWVK
;
A
#
# COMPACT_ATOMS: atom_id res chain seq x y z
N GLY A 1 1.38 25.79 -12.95
CA GLY A 1 2.23 24.58 -13.04
C GLY A 1 1.66 23.67 -14.11
N VAL A 2 2.42 23.36 -15.16
CA VAL A 2 1.94 22.56 -16.30
C VAL A 2 2.11 21.05 -16.10
N LEU A 3 3.05 20.64 -15.23
CA LEU A 3 3.32 19.25 -14.85
C LEU A 3 3.08 19.00 -13.35
N THR A 4 2.53 17.83 -13.03
CA THR A 4 2.37 17.28 -11.68
C THR A 4 3.36 16.14 -11.44
N GLY A 5 3.55 15.71 -10.18
CA GLY A 5 4.58 14.70 -9.84
C GLY A 5 6.01 15.24 -9.82
N LYS A 6 6.18 16.56 -9.66
CA LYS A 6 7.49 17.21 -9.50
C LYS A 6 8.11 16.82 -8.16
N GLY A 7 9.44 16.85 -8.09
CA GLY A 7 10.18 16.76 -6.83
C GLY A 7 9.91 17.95 -5.92
N LEU A 8 10.09 17.75 -4.61
CA LEU A 8 9.70 18.71 -3.58
C LEU A 8 10.39 20.07 -3.77
N ASP A 9 11.68 20.07 -4.13
CA ASP A 9 12.49 21.28 -4.29
C ASP A 9 12.04 22.20 -5.44
N TYR A 10 11.19 21.70 -6.35
CA TYR A 10 10.74 22.45 -7.53
C TYR A 10 9.20 22.41 -7.70
N GLY A 11 8.49 22.49 -6.58
CA GLY A 11 7.02 22.64 -6.56
C GLY A 11 6.26 21.32 -6.65
N GLY A 12 6.86 20.25 -6.13
CA GLY A 12 6.20 18.98 -5.83
C GLY A 12 5.23 19.09 -4.66
N SER A 13 4.38 18.08 -4.48
CA SER A 13 3.50 17.97 -3.33
C SER A 13 3.97 16.85 -2.42
N LEU A 14 3.98 17.12 -1.11
CA LEU A 14 4.04 16.05 -0.11
C LEU A 14 2.91 15.06 -0.34
N MET A 15 3.15 13.80 0.07
CA MET A 15 2.23 12.66 -0.09
C MET A 15 1.96 12.23 -1.54
N ARG A 16 2.46 12.91 -2.58
CA ARG A 16 2.11 12.57 -3.96
C ARG A 16 2.55 11.16 -4.34
N THR A 17 3.70 10.70 -3.87
CA THR A 17 4.21 9.35 -4.12
C THR A 17 3.29 8.28 -3.53
N GLN A 18 2.82 8.49 -2.30
CA GLN A 18 1.97 7.57 -1.54
C GLN A 18 0.50 7.62 -1.95
N ALA A 19 0.05 8.73 -2.53
CA ALA A 19 -1.37 9.09 -2.64
C ALA A 19 -2.26 7.97 -3.21
N THR A 20 -1.87 7.36 -4.32
CA THR A 20 -2.69 6.32 -4.96
C THR A 20 -2.76 5.05 -4.12
N GLY A 21 -1.64 4.58 -3.59
CA GLY A 21 -1.61 3.36 -2.78
C GLY A 21 -2.40 3.51 -1.48
N TYR A 22 -2.29 4.68 -0.84
CA TYR A 22 -3.03 5.00 0.38
C TYR A 22 -4.53 5.17 0.09
N GLY A 23 -4.87 5.81 -1.03
CA GLY A 23 -6.24 5.96 -1.48
C GLY A 23 -6.96 4.62 -1.66
N VAL A 24 -6.28 3.61 -2.24
CA VAL A 24 -6.83 2.24 -2.36
C VAL A 24 -7.14 1.64 -1.00
N ALA A 25 -6.20 1.73 -0.05
CA ALA A 25 -6.38 1.19 1.28
C ALA A 25 -7.52 1.90 2.03
N TYR A 26 -7.57 3.24 1.99
CA TYR A 26 -8.66 4.00 2.62
C TYR A 26 -10.02 3.70 2.01
N PHE A 27 -10.10 3.59 0.68
CA PHE A 27 -11.37 3.26 0.03
C PHE A 27 -11.88 1.89 0.46
N ALA A 28 -11.00 0.89 0.51
CA ALA A 28 -11.34 -0.44 1.01
C ALA A 28 -11.70 -0.44 2.50
N GLU A 29 -11.05 0.41 3.31
CA GLU A 29 -11.39 0.59 4.73
C GLU A 29 -12.81 1.10 4.91
N GLU A 30 -13.22 2.11 4.15
CA GLU A 30 -14.59 2.63 4.16
C GLU A 30 -15.61 1.58 3.70
N MET A 31 -15.27 0.77 2.69
CA MET A 31 -16.11 -0.35 2.26
C MET A 31 -16.28 -1.42 3.36
N LEU A 32 -15.24 -1.69 4.15
CA LEU A 32 -15.31 -2.60 5.29
C LEU A 32 -16.15 -2.00 6.43
N LYS A 33 -15.98 -0.72 6.73
CA LYS A 33 -16.76 0.00 7.75
C LYS A 33 -18.27 -0.04 7.47
N LEU A 34 -18.68 0.09 6.20
CA LEU A 34 -20.09 -0.06 5.79
C LEU A 34 -20.68 -1.44 6.11
N LYS A 35 -19.83 -2.45 6.30
CA LYS A 35 -20.22 -3.81 6.70
C LYS A 35 -19.98 -4.10 8.18
N GLY A 36 -19.63 -3.07 8.98
CA GLY A 36 -19.28 -3.23 10.40
C GLY A 36 -17.96 -3.94 10.61
N ASP A 37 -17.04 -3.87 9.65
CA ASP A 37 -15.77 -4.59 9.64
C ASP A 37 -14.57 -3.63 9.51
N SER A 38 -13.35 -4.15 9.63
CA SER A 38 -12.10 -3.37 9.52
C SER A 38 -10.93 -4.20 8.97
N PHE A 39 -9.80 -3.57 8.68
CA PHE A 39 -8.56 -4.28 8.31
C PHE A 39 -7.95 -5.07 9.46
N LYS A 40 -8.27 -4.75 10.72
CA LYS A 40 -7.63 -5.33 11.90
C LYS A 40 -7.73 -6.86 11.90
N GLY A 41 -6.57 -7.52 11.85
CA GLY A 41 -6.48 -8.99 11.85
C GLY A 41 -6.85 -9.66 10.53
N LYS A 42 -7.15 -8.91 9.47
CA LYS A 42 -7.43 -9.47 8.15
C LYS A 42 -6.14 -9.84 7.43
N THR A 43 -6.19 -10.95 6.71
CA THR A 43 -5.13 -11.33 5.79
C THR A 43 -5.44 -10.73 4.41
N CYS A 44 -4.46 -10.04 3.84
CA CYS A 44 -4.58 -9.31 2.58
C CYS A 44 -3.53 -9.79 1.59
N VAL A 45 -3.86 -9.72 0.30
CA VAL A 45 -2.94 -9.95 -0.81
C VAL A 45 -3.02 -8.74 -1.74
N VAL A 46 -1.87 -8.28 -2.24
CA VAL A 46 -1.80 -7.11 -3.12
C VAL A 46 -1.13 -7.51 -4.43
N GLY A 47 -1.83 -7.36 -5.55
CA GLY A 47 -1.25 -7.56 -6.87
C GLY A 47 -0.42 -6.35 -7.29
N GLY A 48 0.78 -6.58 -7.80
CA GLY A 48 1.77 -5.56 -8.16
C GLY A 48 2.91 -5.44 -7.14
N ALA A 49 4.09 -5.03 -7.63
CA ALA A 49 5.26 -4.67 -6.82
C ALA A 49 5.75 -3.23 -7.09
N GLY A 50 4.96 -2.44 -7.83
CA GLY A 50 5.28 -1.04 -8.13
C GLY A 50 4.87 -0.07 -7.01
N ASN A 51 5.13 1.22 -7.23
CA ASN A 51 4.88 2.29 -6.25
C ASN A 51 3.48 2.25 -5.60
N VAL A 52 2.43 1.97 -6.38
CA VAL A 52 1.06 1.90 -5.85
C VAL A 52 0.91 0.73 -4.88
N ALA A 53 1.35 -0.47 -5.29
CA ALA A 53 1.19 -1.68 -4.50
C ALA A 53 1.97 -1.62 -3.18
N LEU A 54 3.23 -1.15 -3.21
CA LEU A 54 4.06 -1.03 -2.02
C LEU A 54 3.45 -0.07 -1.00
N HIS A 55 2.92 1.08 -1.45
CA HIS A 55 2.23 2.01 -0.57
C HIS A 55 0.85 1.52 -0.12
N THR A 56 0.17 0.67 -0.89
CA THR A 56 -1.04 -0.01 -0.42
C THR A 56 -0.73 -0.99 0.71
N VAL A 57 0.33 -1.80 0.57
CA VAL A 57 0.79 -2.71 1.63
C VAL A 57 1.17 -1.95 2.90
N GLU A 58 1.92 -0.86 2.76
CA GLU A 58 2.29 0.04 3.85
C GLU A 58 1.04 0.50 4.62
N LYS A 59 0.04 1.04 3.92
CA LYS A 59 -1.17 1.57 4.56
C LYS A 59 -2.04 0.47 5.17
N ILE A 60 -2.21 -0.67 4.50
CA ILE A 60 -2.97 -1.80 5.06
C ILE A 60 -2.33 -2.28 6.37
N THR A 61 -1.00 -2.34 6.41
CA THR A 61 -0.25 -2.74 7.61
C THR A 61 -0.44 -1.75 8.76
N GLU A 62 -0.38 -0.44 8.47
CA GLU A 62 -0.68 0.60 9.47
C GLU A 62 -2.12 0.55 10.00
N LEU A 63 -3.08 0.15 9.16
CA LEU A 63 -4.49 -0.05 9.53
C LEU A 63 -4.74 -1.38 10.28
N GLY A 64 -3.69 -2.15 10.57
CA GLY A 64 -3.76 -3.40 11.33
C GLY A 64 -4.09 -4.65 10.50
N GLY A 65 -4.09 -4.54 9.17
CA GLY A 65 -4.16 -5.68 8.27
C GLY A 65 -2.80 -6.36 8.11
N LYS A 66 -2.81 -7.63 7.69
CA LYS A 66 -1.62 -8.44 7.43
C LYS A 66 -1.53 -8.76 5.95
N CYS A 67 -0.68 -8.04 5.21
CA CYS A 67 -0.38 -8.38 3.82
C CYS A 67 0.58 -9.56 3.75
N VAL A 68 0.15 -10.69 3.19
CA VAL A 68 0.96 -11.93 3.13
C VAL A 68 1.54 -12.21 1.76
N ALA A 69 1.12 -11.48 0.72
CA ALA A 69 1.67 -11.66 -0.61
C ALA A 69 1.66 -10.37 -1.43
N ILE A 70 2.72 -10.21 -2.21
CA ILE A 70 2.83 -9.27 -3.32
C ILE A 70 3.24 -10.02 -4.59
N SER A 71 2.77 -9.58 -5.75
CA SER A 71 3.09 -10.22 -7.02
C SER A 71 3.51 -9.24 -8.10
N ASP A 72 4.34 -9.66 -9.03
CA ASP A 72 4.59 -8.93 -10.28
C ASP A 72 4.44 -9.89 -11.47
N TYR A 73 4.98 -9.51 -12.63
CA TYR A 73 4.91 -10.35 -13.82
C TYR A 73 5.89 -11.53 -13.78
N ASP A 74 6.96 -11.46 -12.96
CA ASP A 74 8.00 -12.48 -12.85
C ASP A 74 7.72 -13.49 -11.72
N GLY A 75 6.88 -13.13 -10.74
CA GLY A 75 6.51 -14.05 -9.69
C GLY A 75 5.68 -13.46 -8.56
N THR A 76 5.62 -14.20 -7.46
CA THR A 76 4.90 -13.81 -6.25
C THR A 76 5.77 -14.06 -5.03
N LEU A 77 5.97 -13.02 -4.22
CA LEU A 77 6.57 -13.14 -2.91
C LEU A 77 5.46 -13.43 -1.90
N VAL A 78 5.62 -14.51 -1.15
CA VAL A 78 4.66 -14.94 -0.12
C VAL A 78 5.37 -15.02 1.22
N ASP A 79 4.80 -14.35 2.21
CA ASP A 79 5.27 -14.32 3.59
C ASP A 79 4.06 -14.53 4.53
N PRO A 80 3.90 -15.74 5.11
CA PRO A 80 2.77 -16.05 5.99
C PRO A 80 2.71 -15.16 7.25
N ASP A 81 3.86 -14.68 7.72
CA ASP A 81 3.96 -13.80 8.88
C ASP A 81 3.65 -12.35 8.54
N GLY A 82 3.61 -12.03 7.26
CA GLY A 82 3.24 -10.73 6.71
C GLY A 82 4.46 -9.88 6.36
N ILE A 83 4.23 -8.98 5.40
CA ILE A 83 5.20 -8.02 4.89
C ILE A 83 5.12 -6.76 5.77
N ASN A 84 5.93 -6.74 6.83
CA ASN A 84 6.03 -5.60 7.75
C ASN A 84 6.85 -4.44 7.13
N SER A 85 6.93 -3.31 7.83
CA SER A 85 7.65 -2.12 7.34
C SER A 85 9.13 -2.38 7.02
N GLU A 86 9.80 -3.27 7.76
CA GLU A 86 11.20 -3.64 7.51
C GLU A 86 11.35 -4.44 6.22
N LYS A 87 10.53 -5.48 6.04
CA LYS A 87 10.50 -6.28 4.82
C LYS A 87 10.11 -5.41 3.62
N LEU A 88 9.15 -4.50 3.80
CA LEU A 88 8.74 -3.56 2.77
C LEU A 88 9.85 -2.59 2.39
N ALA A 89 10.68 -2.16 3.36
CA ALA A 89 11.85 -1.31 3.09
C ALA A 89 12.96 -2.05 2.35
N TRP A 90 13.08 -3.38 2.51
CA TRP A 90 14.00 -4.20 1.72
C TRP A 90 13.53 -4.38 0.27
N VAL A 91 12.22 -4.41 0.03
CA VAL A 91 11.62 -4.54 -1.31
C VAL A 91 11.63 -3.22 -2.09
N LYS A 92 11.57 -2.07 -1.40
CA LYS A 92 11.60 -0.72 -2.00
C LYS A 92 13.01 -0.35 -2.48
#